data_AF-A0A218QX78-F1
#
_entry.id   AF-A0A218QX78-F1
#
_cell.length_a   1.000
_cell.length_b   1.000
_cell.length_c   1.000
_cell.angle_alpha   90.00
_cell.angle_beta   90.00
_cell.angle_gamma   90.00
#
_symmetry.space_group_name_H-M   'P 1'
#
loop_
_entity.id
_entity.type
_entity.pdbx_description
1 polymer ?
#
loop_
_entity_poly.entity_id
_entity_poly.type
_entity_poly.pdbx_seq_one_letter_code
_entity_poly.pdbx_strand_id
1 'polypeptide(L)'
;MVDRWVKSNCLLASAIAFWLAALSPLPKIGKGISYSLAITAVVQLVGESRRLMIADARRGALQAMNQELEQTEIALHTQQQEQALYEIYGAAPTYAPKVRSELTKSLEHLYTEDSAEHVASTSTSTDEKNLYLAVKALMEVGCNETYIIEKILKKGGRNWNEGNKMLQELLQLGRENEW
;
A
#
# COMPACT_ATOMS: atom_id res chain seq x y z
N MET A 1 12.22 -23.20 -21.35
CA MET A 1 13.44 -22.44 -20.97
C MET A 1 14.53 -23.36 -20.41
N VAL A 2 14.17 -24.37 -19.62
CA VAL A 2 15.09 -25.37 -19.03
C VAL A 2 16.00 -26.03 -20.07
N ASP A 3 15.47 -26.55 -21.18
CA ASP A 3 16.28 -27.22 -22.22
C ASP A 3 17.38 -26.33 -22.84
N ARG A 4 17.14 -25.02 -22.95
CA ARG A 4 18.11 -24.10 -23.55
C ARG A 4 19.25 -23.74 -22.59
N TRP A 5 18.95 -23.67 -21.29
CA TRP A 5 19.96 -23.53 -20.24
C TRP A 5 20.83 -24.78 -20.13
N VAL A 6 20.21 -25.97 -20.20
CA VAL A 6 20.93 -27.25 -20.24
C VAL A 6 21.85 -27.32 -21.47
N LYS A 7 21.38 -26.89 -22.65
CA LYS A 7 22.20 -26.82 -23.86
C LYS A 7 23.41 -25.88 -23.71
N SER A 8 23.21 -24.68 -23.16
CA SER A 8 24.29 -23.71 -22.92
C SER A 8 25.32 -24.24 -21.92
N ASN A 9 24.87 -24.86 -20.82
CA ASN A 9 25.75 -25.45 -19.81
C ASN A 9 26.49 -26.69 -20.35
N CYS A 10 25.87 -27.49 -21.21
CA CYS A 10 26.50 -28.62 -21.88
C CYS A 10 27.60 -28.16 -22.86
N LEU A 11 27.37 -27.08 -23.61
CA LEU A 11 28.38 -26.47 -24.48
C LEU A 11 29.55 -25.87 -23.68
N LEU A 12 29.26 -25.27 -22.52
CA LEU A 12 30.28 -24.71 -21.64
C LEU A 12 31.12 -25.83 -20.99
N ALA A 13 30.47 -26.90 -20.52
CA ALA A 13 31.14 -28.07 -19.97
C ALA A 13 31.99 -28.79 -21.03
N SER A 14 31.51 -28.94 -22.27
CA SER A 14 32.28 -29.56 -23.34
C SER A 14 33.47 -28.72 -23.78
N ALA A 15 33.33 -27.39 -23.83
CA ALA A 15 34.45 -26.48 -24.11
C ALA A 15 35.55 -26.60 -23.04
N ILE A 16 35.17 -26.60 -21.75
CA ILE A 16 36.13 -26.77 -20.64
C ILE A 16 36.76 -28.17 -20.68
N ALA A 17 35.97 -29.21 -20.95
CA ALA A 17 36.47 -30.58 -21.05
C ALA A 17 37.48 -30.75 -22.20
N PHE A 18 37.22 -30.16 -23.38
CA PHE A 18 38.16 -30.19 -24.51
C PHE A 18 39.41 -29.33 -24.26
N TRP A 19 39.27 -28.24 -23.52
CA TRP A 19 40.40 -27.40 -23.12
C TRP A 19 41.30 -28.11 -22.09
N LEU A 20 40.71 -28.76 -21.08
CA LEU A 20 41.43 -29.60 -20.11
C LEU A 20 42.04 -30.85 -20.76
N ALA A 21 41.35 -31.46 -21.72
CA ALA A 21 41.90 -32.57 -22.50
C ALA A 21 43.14 -32.16 -23.30
N ALA A 22 43.21 -30.91 -23.77
CA ALA A 22 44.39 -30.38 -24.46
C ALA A 22 45.64 -30.23 -23.55
N LEU A 23 45.44 -30.08 -22.22
CA LEU A 23 46.51 -30.05 -21.22
C LEU A 23 47.06 -31.43 -20.86
N SER A 24 46.29 -32.50 -21.13
CA SER A 24 46.71 -33.88 -20.88
C SER A 24 47.85 -34.33 -21.83
N PRO A 25 48.59 -35.41 -21.52
CA PRO A 25 49.72 -35.87 -22.33
C PRO A 25 49.22 -36.57 -23.62
N LEU A 26 48.69 -35.78 -24.54
CA LEU A 26 48.29 -36.20 -25.88
C LEU A 26 49.38 -35.88 -26.92
N PRO A 27 49.47 -36.65 -28.03
CA PRO A 27 50.33 -36.33 -29.16
C PRO A 27 50.00 -34.95 -29.75
N LYS A 28 50.98 -34.27 -30.35
CA LYS A 28 50.87 -32.88 -30.86
C LYS A 28 49.66 -32.65 -31.78
N ILE A 29 49.33 -33.64 -32.61
CA ILE A 29 48.15 -33.62 -33.49
C ILE A 29 46.83 -33.65 -32.71
N GLY A 30 46.76 -34.43 -31.63
CA GLY A 30 45.56 -34.51 -30.78
C GLY A 30 45.27 -33.18 -30.06
N LYS A 31 46.31 -32.47 -29.64
CA LYS A 31 46.17 -31.13 -29.05
C LYS A 31 45.59 -30.11 -30.03
N GLY A 32 46.00 -30.16 -31.30
CA GLY A 32 45.46 -29.29 -32.34
C GLY A 32 43.96 -29.50 -32.58
N ILE A 33 43.53 -30.77 -32.62
CA ILE A 33 42.11 -31.13 -32.82
C ILE A 33 41.26 -30.75 -31.60
N SER A 34 41.78 -30.90 -30.38
CA SER A 34 41.04 -30.51 -29.17
C SER A 34 40.87 -29.00 -29.05
N TYR A 35 41.89 -28.20 -29.42
CA TYR A 35 41.77 -26.75 -29.41
C TYR A 35 40.79 -26.22 -30.47
N SER A 36 40.76 -26.80 -31.67
CA SER A 36 39.81 -26.39 -32.71
C SER A 36 38.35 -26.72 -32.32
N LEU A 37 38.13 -27.89 -31.70
CA LEU A 37 36.84 -28.25 -31.11
C LEU A 37 36.43 -27.31 -29.96
N ALA A 38 37.37 -26.93 -29.09
CA ALA A 38 37.09 -25.98 -28.02
C ALA A 38 36.69 -24.59 -28.57
N ILE A 39 37.39 -24.08 -29.59
CA ILE A 39 37.09 -22.78 -30.20
C ILE A 39 35.71 -22.80 -30.87
N THR A 40 35.39 -23.84 -31.62
CA THR A 40 34.09 -23.96 -32.29
C THR A 40 32.93 -24.04 -31.29
N ALA A 41 33.11 -24.78 -30.19
CA ALA A 41 32.13 -24.83 -29.09
C ALA A 41 31.92 -23.44 -28.45
N VAL A 42 32.99 -22.67 -28.22
CA VAL A 42 32.91 -21.31 -27.67
C VAL A 42 32.21 -20.35 -28.63
N VAL A 43 32.48 -20.42 -29.94
CA VAL A 43 31.81 -19.56 -30.93
C VAL A 43 30.31 -19.84 -30.98
N GLN A 44 29.89 -21.11 -30.91
CA GLN A 44 28.47 -21.45 -30.85
C GLN A 44 27.81 -20.96 -29.55
N LEU A 45 28.52 -21.06 -28.42
CA LEU A 45 28.06 -20.54 -27.14
C LEU A 45 27.80 -19.02 -27.19
N VAL A 46 28.72 -18.24 -27.78
CA VAL A 46 28.57 -16.78 -27.95
C VAL A 46 27.41 -16.44 -28.88
N GLY A 47 27.18 -17.23 -29.93
CA GLY A 47 26.04 -17.06 -30.83
C GLY A 47 24.70 -17.23 -30.11
N GLU A 48 24.57 -18.28 -29.29
CA GLU A 48 23.36 -18.53 -28.48
C GLU A 48 23.18 -17.48 -27.38
N SER A 49 24.26 -17.05 -26.71
CA SER A 49 24.17 -16.02 -25.67
C SER A 49 23.71 -14.67 -26.19
N ARG A 50 24.20 -14.24 -27.38
CA ARG A 50 23.72 -13.01 -28.04
C ARG A 50 22.22 -13.08 -28.35
N ARG A 51 21.74 -14.22 -28.83
CA ARG A 51 20.30 -14.42 -29.11
C ARG A 51 19.47 -14.34 -27.84
N LEU A 52 19.96 -14.91 -26.74
CA LEU A 52 19.30 -14.83 -25.43
C LEU A 52 19.25 -13.39 -24.93
N MET A 53 20.37 -12.66 -25.02
CA MET A 53 20.44 -11.25 -24.60
C MET A 53 19.44 -10.36 -25.36
N ILE A 54 19.30 -10.57 -26.68
CA ILE A 54 18.32 -9.82 -27.48
C ILE A 54 16.88 -10.18 -27.08
N ALA A 55 16.61 -11.47 -26.86
CA ALA A 55 15.28 -11.91 -26.44
C ALA A 55 14.92 -11.38 -25.04
N ASP A 56 15.89 -11.31 -24.14
CA ASP A 56 15.70 -10.80 -22.79
C ASP A 56 15.52 -9.28 -22.78
N ALA A 57 16.32 -8.55 -23.57
CA ALA A 57 16.14 -7.11 -23.78
C ALA A 57 14.75 -6.78 -24.34
N ARG A 58 14.22 -7.59 -25.26
CA ARG A 58 12.85 -7.43 -25.77
C ARG A 58 11.80 -7.65 -24.69
N ARG A 59 11.99 -8.64 -23.82
CA ARG A 59 11.06 -8.86 -22.69
C ARG A 59 11.11 -7.73 -21.68
N GLY A 60 12.31 -7.25 -21.35
CA GLY A 60 12.49 -6.09 -20.49
C GLY A 60 11.81 -4.85 -21.06
N ALA A 61 11.96 -4.59 -22.36
CA ALA A 61 11.30 -3.47 -23.03
C ALA A 61 9.77 -3.59 -23.01
N LEU A 62 9.21 -4.79 -23.24
CA LEU A 62 7.76 -5.01 -23.13
C LEU A 62 7.24 -4.84 -21.70
N GLN A 63 8.02 -5.30 -20.71
CA GLN A 63 7.65 -5.13 -19.31
C GLN A 63 7.66 -3.65 -18.89
N ALA A 64 8.67 -2.90 -19.30
CA ALA A 64 8.71 -1.46 -19.09
C ALA A 64 7.55 -0.75 -19.80
N MET A 65 7.25 -1.11 -21.05
CA MET A 65 6.12 -0.55 -21.79
C MET A 65 4.78 -0.80 -21.08
N ASN A 66 4.56 -2.00 -20.54
CA ASN A 66 3.36 -2.31 -19.78
C ASN A 66 3.26 -1.50 -18.48
N GLN A 67 4.38 -1.26 -17.79
CA GLN A 67 4.40 -0.43 -16.59
C GLN A 67 4.06 1.03 -16.92
N GLU A 68 4.63 1.58 -17.99
CA GLU A 68 4.27 2.93 -18.46
C GLU A 68 2.79 2.99 -18.86
N LEU A 69 2.27 1.95 -19.53
CA LEU A 69 0.86 1.88 -19.91
C LEU A 69 -0.06 1.91 -18.67
N GLU A 70 0.24 1.09 -17.66
CA GLU A 70 -0.51 1.04 -16.40
C GLU A 70 -0.47 2.40 -15.67
N GLN A 71 0.68 3.08 -15.66
CA GLN A 71 0.79 4.42 -15.09
C GLN A 71 -0.07 5.44 -15.85
N THR A 72 -0.06 5.40 -17.19
CA THR A 72 -0.89 6.29 -18.00
C THR A 72 -2.39 6.00 -17.83
N GLU A 73 -2.76 4.74 -17.64
CA GLU A 73 -4.13 4.33 -17.38
C GLU A 73 -4.63 4.89 -16.04
N ILE A 74 -3.82 4.76 -14.97
CA ILE A 74 -4.14 5.33 -13.66
C ILE A 74 -4.30 6.85 -13.76
N ALA A 75 -3.37 7.53 -14.45
CA ALA A 75 -3.44 8.97 -14.63
C ALA A 75 -4.72 9.41 -15.38
N LEU A 76 -5.10 8.69 -16.43
CA LEU A 76 -6.34 8.94 -17.17
C LEU A 76 -7.58 8.69 -16.30
N HIS A 77 -7.58 7.62 -15.51
CA HIS A 77 -8.67 7.30 -14.59
C HIS A 77 -8.82 8.38 -13.51
N THR A 78 -7.71 8.88 -12.96
CA THR A 78 -7.72 10.00 -12.00
C THR A 78 -8.27 11.26 -12.65
N GLN A 79 -7.85 11.59 -13.87
CA GLN A 79 -8.38 12.77 -14.58
C GLN A 79 -9.88 12.66 -14.86
N GLN A 80 -10.36 11.47 -15.26
CA GLN A 80 -11.80 11.24 -15.45
C GLN A 80 -12.58 11.36 -14.13
N GLN A 81 -12.04 10.85 -13.03
CA GLN A 81 -12.65 10.99 -11.71
C GLN A 81 -12.69 12.46 -11.25
N GLU A 82 -11.60 13.20 -11.45
CA GLU A 82 -11.55 14.63 -11.16
C GLU A 82 -12.58 15.41 -11.98
N GLN A 83 -12.72 15.08 -13.27
CA GLN A 83 -13.71 15.72 -14.12
C GLN A 83 -15.14 15.36 -13.71
N ALA A 84 -15.41 14.10 -13.35
CA ALA A 84 -16.70 13.69 -12.81
C ALA A 84 -17.02 14.39 -11.48
N LEU A 85 -16.03 14.53 -10.59
CA LEU A 85 -16.17 15.30 -9.36
C LEU A 85 -16.41 16.78 -9.66
N TYR A 86 -15.72 17.35 -10.64
CA TYR A 86 -15.93 18.73 -11.07
C TYR A 86 -17.31 18.94 -11.68
N GLU A 87 -17.88 17.96 -12.38
CA GLU A 87 -19.27 18.04 -12.85
C GLU A 87 -20.26 18.00 -11.69
N ILE A 88 -20.01 17.17 -10.67
CA ILE A 88 -20.88 17.06 -9.49
C ILE A 88 -20.81 18.30 -8.58
N TYR A 89 -19.63 18.88 -8.41
CA TYR A 89 -19.38 19.96 -7.43
C TYR A 89 -19.08 21.33 -8.06
N GLY A 90 -18.53 21.38 -9.27
CA GLY A 90 -18.14 22.58 -10.01
C GLY A 90 -19.28 23.23 -10.79
N ALA A 91 -20.35 22.49 -11.09
CA ALA A 91 -21.64 23.10 -11.35
C ALA A 91 -22.13 23.68 -10.01
N ALA A 92 -21.88 24.98 -9.80
CA ALA A 92 -22.35 25.73 -8.62
C ALA A 92 -23.74 25.22 -8.25
N PRO A 93 -23.95 24.74 -7.03
CA PRO A 93 -25.07 23.87 -6.78
C PRO A 93 -26.33 24.68 -7.03
N THR A 94 -27.09 24.26 -8.04
CA THR A 94 -28.41 24.81 -8.34
C THR A 94 -29.36 24.24 -7.29
N TYR A 95 -29.06 24.49 -6.01
CA TYR A 95 -29.98 24.25 -4.93
C TYR A 95 -31.15 25.20 -5.14
N ALA A 96 -32.36 24.66 -5.09
CA ALA A 96 -33.55 25.50 -5.03
C ALA A 96 -33.37 26.53 -3.89
N PRO A 97 -33.80 27.79 -4.07
CA PRO A 97 -33.46 28.89 -3.15
C PRO A 97 -33.84 28.60 -1.68
N LYS A 98 -34.87 27.76 -1.46
CA LYS A 98 -35.27 27.27 -0.13
C LYS A 98 -34.23 26.37 0.53
N VAL A 99 -33.61 25.47 -0.21
CA VAL A 99 -32.59 24.55 0.33
C VAL A 99 -31.35 25.35 0.72
N ARG A 100 -30.99 26.36 -0.08
CA ARG A 100 -29.90 27.29 0.26
C ARG A 100 -30.19 28.03 1.55
N SER A 101 -31.38 28.60 1.73
CA SER A 101 -31.72 29.32 2.97
C SER A 101 -31.72 28.43 4.21
N GLU A 102 -32.19 27.19 4.11
CA GLU A 102 -32.14 26.23 5.22
C GLU A 102 -30.69 25.82 5.54
N LEU A 103 -29.84 25.68 4.52
CA LEU A 103 -28.42 25.37 4.70
C LEU A 103 -27.65 26.53 5.34
N THR A 104 -27.88 27.77 4.89
CA THR A 104 -27.27 28.96 5.51
C THR A 104 -27.73 29.12 6.94
N LYS A 105 -29.02 28.90 7.22
CA LYS A 105 -29.58 28.97 8.57
C LYS A 105 -29.05 27.86 9.47
N SER A 106 -28.88 26.64 8.95
CA SER A 106 -28.22 25.54 9.66
C SER A 106 -26.75 25.83 9.95
N LEU A 107 -26.04 26.47 9.01
CA LEU A 107 -24.65 26.90 9.19
C LEU A 107 -24.53 28.03 10.21
N GLU A 108 -25.43 29.01 10.16
CA GLU A 108 -25.51 30.06 11.19
C GLU A 108 -25.80 29.46 12.55
N HIS A 109 -26.68 28.46 12.65
CA HIS A 109 -26.97 27.77 13.91
C HIS A 109 -25.71 27.08 14.45
N LEU A 110 -24.98 26.32 13.64
CA LEU A 110 -23.73 25.66 14.03
C LEU A 110 -22.65 26.67 14.45
N TYR A 111 -22.54 27.79 13.75
CA TYR A 111 -21.54 28.81 14.07
C TYR A 111 -21.90 29.62 15.33
N THR A 112 -23.19 29.79 15.60
CA THR A 112 -23.71 30.51 16.76
C THR A 112 -23.76 29.62 18.02
N GLU A 113 -24.05 28.32 17.87
CA GLU A 113 -24.03 27.35 18.97
C GLU A 113 -22.62 27.09 19.50
N ASP A 114 -21.59 26.93 18.63
CA ASP A 114 -20.21 26.71 19.09
C ASP A 114 -19.54 27.98 19.67
N SER A 115 -20.06 29.17 19.37
CA SER A 115 -19.53 30.44 19.88
C SER A 115 -20.24 30.97 21.14
N ALA A 116 -21.33 30.33 21.56
CA ALA A 116 -22.18 30.81 22.65
C ALA A 116 -22.23 29.87 23.86
N GLU A 117 -21.16 29.13 24.18
CA GLU A 117 -21.08 28.49 25.51
C GLU A 117 -19.64 28.28 26.01
N HIS A 118 -18.97 29.41 26.25
CA HIS A 118 -17.90 29.45 27.25
C HIS A 118 -18.37 30.27 28.46
N VAL A 119 -19.51 29.88 29.04
CA VAL A 119 -19.96 30.40 30.34
C VAL A 119 -20.54 29.26 31.17
N ALA A 120 -19.73 28.82 32.13
CA ALA A 120 -20.12 28.36 33.45
C ALA A 120 -21.43 27.55 33.61
N SER A 121 -21.23 26.26 33.87
CA SER A 121 -22.03 25.46 34.81
C SER A 121 -23.44 25.06 34.36
N THR A 122 -23.70 23.75 34.37
CA THR A 122 -24.98 23.03 34.60
C THR A 122 -25.48 22.20 33.40
N SER A 123 -25.29 20.87 33.44
CA SER A 123 -26.25 19.80 33.05
C SER A 123 -25.53 18.48 32.70
N THR A 124 -25.17 17.70 33.73
CA THR A 124 -24.26 16.54 33.66
C THR A 124 -24.86 15.22 33.12
N SER A 125 -26.14 15.13 32.73
CA SER A 125 -26.74 13.81 32.43
C SER A 125 -26.67 13.37 30.95
N THR A 126 -26.62 14.29 29.99
CA THR A 126 -26.67 13.94 28.55
C THR A 126 -25.27 13.64 28.00
N ASP A 127 -24.26 14.34 28.49
CA ASP A 127 -22.87 14.13 28.09
C ASP A 127 -22.31 12.80 28.59
N GLU A 128 -22.66 12.38 29.81
CA GLU A 128 -22.21 11.10 30.38
C GLU A 128 -22.78 9.88 29.62
N LYS A 129 -24.04 9.97 29.19
CA LYS A 129 -24.68 8.93 28.37
C LYS A 129 -24.06 8.82 26.98
N ASN A 130 -23.80 9.96 26.33
CA ASN A 130 -23.16 10.00 25.01
C ASN A 130 -21.70 9.50 25.09
N LEU A 131 -20.98 9.85 26.15
CA LEU A 131 -19.65 9.33 26.43
C LEU A 131 -19.67 7.81 26.66
N TYR A 132 -20.65 7.29 27.39
CA TYR A 132 -20.80 5.85 27.63
C TYR A 132 -21.04 5.08 26.33
N LEU A 133 -21.97 5.54 25.48
CA LEU A 133 -22.25 4.89 24.20
C LEU A 133 -21.04 4.90 23.26
N ALA A 134 -20.28 6.01 23.24
CA ALA A 134 -19.05 6.10 22.45
C ALA A 134 -17.95 5.15 22.97
N VAL A 135 -17.79 5.05 24.30
CA VAL A 135 -16.85 4.10 24.95
C VAL A 135 -17.26 2.65 24.64
N LYS A 136 -18.54 2.30 24.77
CA LYS A 136 -19.08 0.96 24.49
C LYS A 136 -18.87 0.55 23.02
N ALA A 137 -19.19 1.45 22.08
CA ALA A 137 -18.97 1.19 20.65
C ALA A 137 -17.48 0.93 20.34
N LEU A 138 -16.56 1.64 20.98
CA LEU A 138 -15.12 1.45 20.77
C LEU A 138 -14.58 0.19 21.46
N MET A 139 -15.17 -0.22 22.58
CA MET A 139 -14.87 -1.52 23.19
C MET A 139 -15.36 -2.69 22.33
N GLU A 140 -16.56 -2.59 21.73
CA GLU A 140 -17.10 -3.61 20.81
C GLU A 140 -16.25 -3.76 19.53
N VAL A 141 -15.65 -2.65 19.06
CA VAL A 141 -14.71 -2.63 17.93
C VAL A 141 -13.33 -3.21 18.31
N GLY A 142 -13.09 -3.50 19.60
CA GLY A 142 -11.86 -4.12 20.09
C GLY A 142 -10.71 -3.13 20.31
N CYS A 143 -11.00 -1.84 20.46
CA CYS A 143 -9.98 -0.85 20.80
C CYS A 143 -9.47 -1.04 22.24
N ASN A 144 -8.16 -0.87 22.42
CA ASN A 144 -7.51 -1.03 23.72
C ASN A 144 -7.98 0.04 24.72
N GLU A 145 -8.18 -0.31 25.98
CA GLU A 145 -8.61 0.61 27.06
C GLU A 145 -7.71 1.84 27.13
N THR A 146 -6.43 1.65 26.81
CA THR A 146 -5.47 2.73 26.79
C THR A 146 -5.83 3.83 25.78
N TYR A 147 -6.28 3.41 24.60
CA TYR A 147 -6.69 4.32 23.53
C TYR A 147 -7.93 5.12 23.92
N ILE A 148 -8.87 4.46 24.62
CA ILE A 148 -10.13 5.06 25.07
C ILE A 148 -9.85 6.17 26.10
N ILE A 149 -8.98 5.92 27.06
CA ILE A 149 -8.62 6.89 28.10
C ILE A 149 -7.86 8.09 27.51
N GLU A 150 -6.96 7.88 26.54
CA GLU A 150 -6.19 8.96 25.94
C GLU A 150 -6.97 9.79 24.92
N LYS A 151 -7.79 9.17 24.08
CA LYS A 151 -8.46 9.85 22.97
C LYS A 151 -9.86 10.35 23.29
N ILE A 152 -10.62 9.64 24.12
CA ILE A 152 -11.99 10.02 24.49
C ILE A 152 -11.98 10.83 25.78
N LEU A 153 -11.42 10.24 26.85
CA LEU A 153 -11.38 10.91 28.15
C LEU A 153 -10.31 12.01 28.21
N LYS A 154 -9.39 12.07 27.24
CA LYS A 154 -8.28 13.05 27.17
C LYS A 154 -7.41 13.04 28.45
N LYS A 155 -7.30 11.89 29.12
CA LYS A 155 -6.56 11.72 30.39
C LYS A 155 -5.42 10.70 30.23
N GLY A 156 -4.46 11.01 29.37
CA GLY A 156 -3.25 10.20 29.17
C GLY A 156 -2.11 10.48 30.16
N GLY A 157 -1.13 9.58 30.22
CA GLY A 157 0.13 9.80 30.95
C GLY A 157 -0.01 9.89 32.48
N ARG A 158 0.29 11.06 33.06
CA ARG A 158 0.38 11.25 34.54
C ARG A 158 -0.97 11.12 35.25
N ASN A 159 -2.07 11.32 34.54
CA ASN A 159 -3.44 11.23 35.09
C ASN A 159 -4.14 9.91 34.70
N TRP A 160 -3.36 8.88 34.35
CA TRP A 160 -3.89 7.57 33.97
C TRP A 160 -4.86 6.97 34.98
N ASN A 161 -4.49 7.06 36.25
CA ASN A 161 -5.26 6.49 37.35
C ASN A 161 -6.60 7.21 37.54
N GLU A 162 -6.69 8.50 37.21
CA GLU A 162 -7.95 9.25 37.22
C GLU A 162 -8.82 8.86 36.02
N GLY A 163 -8.21 8.74 34.83
CA GLY A 163 -8.91 8.31 33.62
C GLY A 163 -9.48 6.89 33.73
N ASN A 164 -8.75 5.96 34.35
CA ASN A 164 -9.23 4.60 34.57
C ASN A 164 -10.37 4.54 35.59
N LYS A 165 -10.30 5.32 36.68
CA LYS A 165 -11.42 5.41 37.65
C LYS A 165 -12.67 5.98 37.00
N MET A 166 -12.53 7.03 36.19
CA MET A 166 -13.64 7.64 35.47
C MET A 166 -14.24 6.68 34.44
N LEU A 167 -13.41 5.90 33.73
CA LEU A 167 -13.89 4.84 32.82
C LEU A 167 -14.71 3.78 33.56
N GLN A 168 -14.22 3.31 34.71
CA GLN A 168 -14.89 2.30 35.52
C GLN A 168 -16.21 2.80 36.10
N GLU A 169 -16.24 4.03 36.61
CA GLU A 169 -17.45 4.68 37.13
C GLU A 169 -18.50 4.85 36.03
N LEU A 170 -18.07 5.23 34.83
CA LEU A 170 -18.93 5.46 33.68
C LEU A 170 -19.50 4.13 33.11
N LEU A 171 -18.71 3.05 33.13
CA LEU A 171 -19.19 1.70 32.81
C LEU A 171 -20.14 1.13 33.86
N GLN A 172 -19.93 1.45 35.15
CA GLN A 172 -20.81 1.03 36.23
C GLN A 172 -22.15 1.76 36.16
N LEU A 173 -22.14 3.09 35.96
CA LEU A 173 -23.34 3.91 35.76
C LEU A 173 -24.14 3.46 34.53
N GLY A 174 -23.48 3.14 33.41
CA GLY A 174 -24.17 2.64 32.22
C GLY A 174 -24.80 1.25 32.41
N ARG A 175 -24.21 0.40 33.26
CA ARG A 175 -24.80 -0.90 33.64
C ARG A 175 -25.99 -0.73 34.59
N GLU A 176 -25.90 0.18 35.55
CA GLU A 176 -26.99 0.48 36.50
C GLU A 176 -28.19 1.14 35.82
N ASN A 177 -27.94 1.94 34.77
CA ASN A 177 -28.99 2.64 34.02
C ASN A 177 -29.46 1.90 32.74
N GLU A 178 -29.00 0.67 32.49
CA GLU A 178 -29.30 -0.16 31.31
C GLU A 178 -29.11 0.56 29.95
N TRP A 179 -27.99 1.26 29.78
CA TRP A 179 -27.63 1.93 28.52
C TRP A 179 -26.82 1.04 27.56
#